data_AF-A0A3D4CWB6-F1
#
_entry.id   AF-A0A3D4CWB6-F1
#
_cell.length_a   1.000
_cell.length_b   1.000
_cell.length_c   1.000
_cell.angle_alpha   90.00
_cell.angle_beta   90.00
_cell.angle_gamma   90.00
#
_symmetry.space_group_name_H-M   'P 1'
#
loop_
_entity.id
_entity.type
_entity.pdbx_description
1 polymer ?
#
loop_
_entity_poly.entity_id
_entity_poly.type
_entity_poly.pdbx_seq_one_letter_code
_entity_poly.pdbx_strand_id
1 'polypeptide(L)' 'MCLRLFFFLLCAASATATIAGAEKSTPPNVLLIISDDQAWGDYSFLGHPHIKTPHLDKLEGESLTYTR' A
#
# COMPACT_ATOMS: atom_id res chain seq x y z
N MET A 1 -14.61 -17.17 -48.01
CA MET A 1 -13.68 -16.04 -47.82
C MET A 1 -13.84 -15.35 -46.46
N CYS A 2 -15.05 -15.23 -45.91
CA CYS A 2 -15.30 -14.56 -44.61
C CYS A 2 -14.75 -15.29 -43.36
N LEU A 3 -14.64 -16.63 -43.37
CA LEU A 3 -14.22 -17.39 -42.19
C LEU A 3 -12.71 -17.30 -41.89
N ARG A 4 -11.88 -17.07 -42.91
CA ARG A 4 -10.42 -16.87 -42.77
C ARG A 4 -10.07 -15.49 -42.20
N LEU A 5 -10.89 -14.48 -42.50
CA LEU A 5 -10.73 -13.12 -41.98
C LEU A 5 -11.03 -13.07 -40.47
N PHE A 6 -12.04 -13.82 -40.03
CA PHE A 6 -12.43 -13.90 -38.62
C PHE A 6 -11.35 -14.59 -37.76
N PHE A 7 -10.72 -15.64 -38.30
CA PHE A 7 -9.63 -16.35 -37.61
C PHE A 7 -8.36 -15.50 -37.47
N PHE A 8 -8.08 -14.64 -38.47
CA PHE A 8 -6.93 -13.73 -38.44
C PHE A 8 -7.11 -12.59 -37.42
N LEU A 9 -8.33 -12.07 -37.30
CA LEU A 9 -8.70 -11.06 -36.30
C LEU A 9 -8.65 -11.59 -34.86
N LEU A 10 -8.98 -12.86 -34.65
CA LEU A 10 -8.92 -13.50 -33.33
C LEU A 10 -7.49 -13.73 -32.84
N CYS A 11 -6.55 -14.03 -33.74
CA CYS A 11 -5.13 -14.18 -33.40
C CYS A 11 -4.44 -12.84 -33.08
N ALA A 12 -4.82 -11.75 -33.76
CA ALA A 12 -4.25 -10.43 -33.51
C ALA A 12 -4.63 -9.87 -32.12
N ALA A 13 -5.80 -10.23 -31.59
CA ALA A 13 -6.25 -9.84 -30.26
C ALA A 13 -5.53 -10.57 -29.12
N SER A 14 -4.89 -11.72 -29.39
CA SER A 14 -4.15 -12.51 -28.40
C SER A 14 -2.69 -12.06 -28.22
N ALA A 15 -2.16 -11.26 -29.15
CA ALA A 15 -0.75 -10.84 -29.15
C ALA A 15 -0.45 -9.63 -28.25
N THR A 16 -1.46 -8.97 -27.67
CA THR A 16 -1.30 -7.88 -26.70
C THR A 16 -1.46 -8.33 -25.26
N ALA A 17 -1.29 -9.62 -24.97
CA ALA A 17 -1.02 -10.08 -23.62
C ALA A 17 0.37 -9.54 -23.22
N THR A 18 0.38 -8.29 -22.76
CA THR A 18 1.52 -7.67 -22.09
C THR A 18 2.06 -8.67 -21.09
N ILE A 19 3.30 -9.09 -21.32
CA ILE A 19 4.14 -9.70 -20.30
C ILE A 19 4.28 -8.61 -19.24
N ALA A 20 3.34 -8.57 -18.30
CA ALA A 20 3.56 -7.92 -17.02
C ALA A 20 4.74 -8.68 -16.43
N GLY A 21 5.94 -8.11 -16.61
CA GLY A 21 7.15 -8.63 -16.00
C GLY A 21 6.81 -8.86 -14.54
N ALA A 22 6.91 -10.11 -14.09
CA ALA A 22 6.84 -10.42 -12.69
C ALA A 22 8.02 -9.68 -12.07
N GLU A 23 7.80 -8.45 -11.60
CA GLU A 23 8.71 -7.84 -10.66
C GLU A 23 8.88 -8.88 -9.57
N LYS A 24 10.12 -9.30 -9.34
CA LYS A 24 10.46 -10.04 -8.13
C LYS A 24 10.05 -9.12 -7.00
N SER A 25 8.84 -9.31 -6.48
CA SER A 25 8.31 -8.61 -5.33
C SER A 25 9.23 -8.94 -4.18
N THR A 26 10.28 -8.12 -4.02
CA THR A 26 11.14 -8.18 -2.85
C THR A 26 10.21 -7.95 -1.67
N PRO A 27 10.22 -8.83 -0.66
CA PRO A 27 9.44 -8.60 0.54
C PRO A 27 9.71 -7.19 1.06
N PRO A 28 8.68 -6.43 1.48
CA PRO A 28 8.91 -5.13 2.06
C PRO A 28 9.77 -5.27 3.31
N ASN A 29 10.59 -4.25 3.59
CA ASN A 29 11.26 -4.16 4.88
C ASN A 29 10.20 -3.83 5.94
N VAL A 30 10.27 -4.51 7.09
CA VAL A 30 9.38 -4.24 8.23
C VAL A 30 10.19 -3.59 9.34
N LEU A 31 9.77 -2.40 9.75
CA LEU A 31 10.30 -1.70 10.93
C LEU A 31 9.23 -1.71 12.02
N LEU A 32 9.49 -2.41 13.12
CA LEU A 32 8.61 -2.47 14.28
C LEU A 32 9.18 -1.59 15.40
N ILE A 33 8.43 -0.56 15.79
CA ILE A 33 8.77 0.34 16.90
C ILE A 33 7.79 0.06 18.02
N ILE A 34 8.30 -0.28 19.21
CA ILE A 34 7.50 -0.52 20.42
C ILE A 34 8.05 0.37 21.51
N SER A 35 7.18 1.18 22.09
CA SER A 35 7.44 2.00 23.28
C SER A 35 7.04 1.25 24.53
N ASP A 36 7.85 1.36 25.58
CA ASP A 36 7.52 0.84 26.90
C ASP A 36 6.50 1.77 27.60
N ASP A 37 5.50 1.19 28.27
CA ASP A 37 4.48 1.89 29.07
C ASP A 37 3.74 3.09 28.42
N GLN A 38 3.79 3.24 27.10
CA GLN A 38 3.06 4.32 26.41
C GLN A 38 1.59 3.95 26.24
N ALA A 39 0.72 4.67 26.93
CA ALA A 39 -0.72 4.43 26.92
C ALA A 39 -1.41 5.13 25.73
N TRP A 40 -2.66 4.75 25.50
CA TRP A 40 -3.51 5.34 24.46
C TRP A 40 -3.60 6.87 24.54
N GLY A 41 -3.59 7.45 25.74
CA GLY A 41 -3.70 8.90 25.92
C GLY A 41 -2.43 9.69 25.58
N ASP A 42 -1.29 9.02 25.39
CA ASP A 42 0.03 9.66 25.44
C ASP A 42 0.50 10.22 24.08
N TYR A 43 -0.42 10.41 23.13
CA TYR A 43 -0.11 10.91 21.78
C TYR A 43 -0.78 12.26 21.54
N SER A 44 -0.07 13.22 20.93
CA SER A 44 -0.69 14.53 20.63
C SER A 44 -1.82 14.43 19.61
N PHE A 45 -1.71 13.55 18.61
CA PHE A 45 -2.79 13.31 17.64
C PHE A 45 -4.06 12.69 18.27
N LEU A 46 -3.99 12.21 19.53
CA LEU A 46 -5.16 11.76 20.30
C LEU A 46 -5.72 12.84 21.24
N GLY A 47 -5.25 14.08 21.11
CA GLY A 47 -5.79 15.24 21.83
C GLY A 47 -5.16 15.49 23.20
N HIS A 48 -4.00 14.91 23.49
CA HIS A 48 -3.32 15.15 24.77
C HIS A 48 -2.96 16.65 24.93
N PRO A 49 -3.25 17.30 26.07
CA PRO A 49 -3.14 18.76 26.22
C PRO A 49 -1.69 19.30 26.25
N HIS A 50 -0.70 18.48 26.58
CA HIS A 50 0.68 18.92 26.81
C HIS A 50 1.77 18.16 26.03
N ILE A 51 1.65 16.84 25.90
CA ILE A 51 2.56 16.01 25.12
C ILE A 51 2.58 16.46 23.66
N LYS A 52 3.79 16.45 23.07
CA LYS A 52 4.03 16.75 21.66
C LYS A 52 4.79 15.58 21.03
N THR A 53 4.23 14.98 19.99
CA THR A 53 4.83 13.86 19.27
C THR A 53 4.96 14.17 17.78
N PRO A 54 5.68 15.23 17.36
CA PRO A 54 5.62 15.74 15.98
C PRO A 54 6.00 14.72 14.90
N HIS A 55 6.92 13.80 15.20
CA HIS A 55 7.28 12.72 14.28
C HIS A 55 6.19 11.63 14.18
N LEU A 56 5.50 11.34 15.28
CA LEU A 56 4.38 10.40 15.29
C LEU A 56 3.11 11.04 14.72
N ASP A 57 2.92 12.35 14.92
CA ASP A 57 1.83 13.12 14.30
C ASP A 57 1.98 13.13 12.77
N LYS A 58 3.22 13.30 12.27
CA LYS A 58 3.49 13.15 10.84
C LYS A 58 3.22 11.72 10.36
N LEU A 59 3.66 10.72 11.13
CA LEU A 59 3.43 9.32 10.80
C LEU A 59 1.93 8.99 10.75
N GLU A 60 1.14 9.53 11.68
CA GLU A 60 -0.32 9.42 11.73
C GLU A 60 -0.96 9.91 10.43
N GLY A 61 -0.60 11.11 9.96
CA GLY A 61 -1.13 11.68 8.72
C GLY A 61 -0.73 10.91 7.44
N GLU A 62 0.27 10.05 7.51
CA GLU A 62 0.75 9.19 6.41
C GLU A 62 0.33 7.71 6.59
N SER A 63 -0.37 7.37 7.67
CA SER A 63 -0.65 5.98 8.08
C SER A 63 -2.13 5.71 8.37
N LEU A 64 -2.44 4.46 8.68
CA LEU A 64 -3.71 4.09 9.29
C LEU A 64 -3.54 4.01 10.81
N THR A 65 -4.44 4.68 11.53
CA THR A 65 -4.43 4.73 13.00
C THR A 65 -5.55 3.88 13.56
N TYR A 66 -5.21 2.96 14.45
CA TYR A 66 -6.16 2.04 15.09
C TYR A 66 -6.49 2.55 16.48
N THR A 67 -7.78 2.79 16.77
CA THR A 67 -8.22 3.40 18.04
C THR A 67 -9.09 2.53 18.93
N ARG A 68 -9.21 1.24 18.60
CA ARG A 68 -10.07 0.25 19.26
C ARG A 68 -9.46 -1.14 19.14
#